data_AF-A0AAN8RRL0-F1
#
_entry.id   AF-A0AAN8RRL0-F1
#
_cell.length_a   1.000
_cell.length_b   1.000
_cell.length_c   1.000
_cell.angle_alpha   90.00
_cell.angle_beta   90.00
_cell.angle_gamma   90.00
#
_symmetry.space_group_name_H-M   'P 1'
#
loop_
_entity.id
_entity.type
_entity.pdbx_description
1 polymer ?
#
loop_
_entity_poly.entity_id
_entity_poly.type
_entity_poly.pdbx_seq_one_letter_code
_entity_poly.pdbx_strand_id
1 'polypeptide(L)'
;MDAFGKFIKGAVHFVVGERLQLQLQSDCWNPAINITPPETLVNMASKAYLWSVAFLSAFAVSNGTPTTTALTYSEPTATSASPTASGVSVYKGKAYLTFETIPGFFLQDDLATVPSTFDYTATNFGLIDRTYPTDDESSAKLTQWQRFNRYVDKLNHGSSRNIEYRLLFIGRHSEGFHNAEESFVGTPAWNCYWAELPGNGTAVWEDPSLTSFGISQAVKAHNFWKHQIEAQKITAPDAYYVSPLARCLETANATYFGLEHRGAARHPFIPTIKEWLRESISIHTCDRRSSKSWIAVNYPDWNFEPSFSELDGQWNGITSETSSAQAYRMKVVLSDIFENDQSTIISITTHSGAARSILSVLGHIPFSLVTGAIIPTLIKITTVREPPPPTVTQPWTTEAWCTNGPPVASVSGTCTCSGGVLPITASPIISPR
;
A
#
# COMPACT_ATOMS: atom_id res chain seq x y z
N MET A 1 5.39 31.77 -48.61
CA MET A 1 4.94 31.07 -49.83
C MET A 1 5.74 29.79 -49.84
N ASP A 2 5.12 28.75 -49.30
CA ASP A 2 5.75 27.55 -48.77
C ASP A 2 5.09 26.29 -49.32
N ALA A 3 5.84 25.19 -49.22
CA ALA A 3 5.61 23.84 -49.72
C ALA A 3 4.43 23.07 -49.09
N PHE A 4 3.89 22.10 -49.84
CA PHE A 4 3.12 20.91 -49.43
C PHE A 4 3.04 19.99 -50.67
N GLY A 5 3.11 18.66 -50.67
CA GLY A 5 3.20 17.58 -49.68
C GLY A 5 2.79 16.27 -50.40
N LYS A 6 3.28 15.10 -49.94
CA LYS A 6 2.56 13.80 -49.88
C LYS A 6 3.50 12.67 -49.43
N PHE A 7 3.08 11.98 -48.36
CA PHE A 7 3.71 10.80 -47.75
C PHE A 7 3.02 9.50 -48.20
N ILE A 8 3.80 8.42 -48.18
CA ILE A 8 3.53 7.06 -48.67
C ILE A 8 2.96 6.15 -47.56
N LYS A 9 2.13 5.18 -47.98
CA LYS A 9 1.55 4.08 -47.18
C LYS A 9 2.61 3.10 -46.67
N GLY A 10 2.47 2.65 -45.42
CA GLY A 10 3.15 1.46 -44.89
C GLY A 10 2.29 0.80 -43.81
N ALA A 11 1.84 -0.43 -44.08
CA ALA A 11 1.03 -1.25 -43.18
C ALA A 11 1.90 -1.94 -42.12
N VAL A 12 1.40 -2.02 -40.89
CA VAL A 12 2.03 -2.75 -39.77
C VAL A 12 1.18 -3.98 -39.47
N HIS A 13 1.82 -5.14 -39.51
CA HIS A 13 1.27 -6.46 -39.15
C HIS A 13 1.09 -6.57 -37.63
N PHE A 14 -0.10 -6.99 -37.20
CA PHE A 14 -0.38 -7.49 -35.86
C PHE A 14 -0.22 -9.01 -35.84
N VAL A 15 0.61 -9.53 -34.94
CA VAL A 15 0.69 -10.97 -34.64
C VAL A 15 -0.13 -11.23 -33.38
N VAL A 16 -1.20 -12.00 -33.56
CA VAL A 16 -2.06 -12.55 -32.50
C VAL A 16 -1.42 -13.88 -32.06
N GLY A 17 -1.08 -14.00 -30.77
CA GLY A 17 -0.56 -15.23 -30.19
C GLY A 17 -1.68 -16.23 -29.91
N GLU A 18 -1.69 -17.34 -30.67
CA GLU A 18 -2.54 -18.50 -30.43
C GLU A 18 -2.04 -19.34 -29.24
N ARG A 19 -2.99 -19.76 -28.41
CA ARG A 19 -2.83 -20.78 -27.36
C ARG A 19 -2.61 -22.15 -28.00
N LEU A 20 -1.46 -22.77 -27.75
CA LEU A 20 -1.32 -24.22 -27.94
C LEU A 20 -1.88 -24.95 -26.72
N GLN A 21 -3.00 -25.65 -26.91
CA GLN A 21 -3.35 -26.81 -26.11
C GLN A 21 -2.44 -27.97 -26.52
N LEU A 22 -1.76 -28.59 -25.55
CA LEU A 22 -1.11 -29.88 -25.73
C LEU A 22 -1.78 -30.90 -24.80
N GLN A 23 -2.29 -31.94 -25.43
CA GLN A 23 -2.93 -33.10 -24.84
C GLN A 23 -1.98 -33.82 -23.89
N LEU A 24 -2.49 -34.16 -22.72
CA LEU A 24 -1.94 -35.19 -21.85
C LEU A 24 -2.25 -36.56 -22.48
N GLN A 25 -1.20 -37.28 -22.90
CA GLN A 25 -1.24 -38.73 -23.04
C GLN A 25 -0.29 -39.33 -22.01
N SER A 26 -0.90 -40.17 -21.17
CA SER A 26 -0.26 -41.13 -20.29
C SER A 26 0.69 -42.03 -21.06
N ASP A 27 1.84 -42.37 -20.48
CA ASP A 27 2.27 -43.76 -20.33
C ASP A 27 3.41 -43.88 -19.32
N CYS A 28 3.21 -44.80 -18.38
CA CYS A 28 4.23 -45.29 -17.45
C CYS A 28 5.38 -45.95 -18.23
N TRP A 29 6.61 -45.86 -17.71
CA TRP A 29 7.57 -46.97 -17.53
C TRP A 29 8.92 -46.41 -17.04
N ASN A 30 9.39 -46.93 -15.91
CA ASN A 30 10.76 -46.83 -15.39
C ASN A 30 11.39 -48.23 -15.59
N PRO A 31 12.71 -48.41 -15.81
CA PRO A 31 13.65 -48.28 -14.70
C PRO A 31 15.07 -47.76 -15.03
N ALA A 32 15.64 -47.06 -14.04
CA ALA A 32 17.01 -47.16 -13.51
C ALA A 32 18.23 -47.13 -14.48
N ILE A 33 19.02 -46.06 -14.39
CA ILE A 33 20.48 -46.11 -14.63
C ILE A 33 21.21 -45.34 -13.52
N ASN A 34 22.04 -46.09 -12.78
CA ASN A 34 23.05 -45.65 -11.82
C ASN A 34 24.25 -45.05 -12.54
N ILE A 35 24.69 -43.84 -12.19
CA ILE A 35 26.05 -43.36 -12.46
C ILE A 35 26.54 -42.53 -11.25
N THR A 36 27.53 -43.08 -10.55
CA THR A 36 28.40 -42.38 -9.60
C THR A 36 29.59 -41.73 -10.33
N PRO A 37 30.18 -40.67 -9.75
CA PRO A 37 31.63 -40.48 -9.83
C PRO A 37 32.27 -40.24 -8.44
N PRO A 38 33.61 -40.32 -8.33
CA PRO A 38 34.29 -40.91 -7.17
C PRO A 38 34.79 -39.90 -6.12
N GLU A 39 34.96 -40.40 -4.90
CA GLU A 39 35.84 -39.84 -3.87
C GLU A 39 37.31 -40.18 -4.16
N THR A 40 38.22 -39.22 -3.94
CA THR A 40 39.52 -39.49 -3.31
C THR A 40 39.97 -38.32 -2.44
N LEU A 41 40.29 -38.67 -1.20
CA LEU A 41 40.83 -37.93 -0.06
C LEU A 41 42.28 -37.43 -0.28
N VAL A 42 42.74 -36.45 0.52
CA VAL A 42 43.62 -36.64 1.71
C VAL A 42 44.10 -35.30 2.31
N ASN A 43 43.79 -35.15 3.62
CA ASN A 43 44.47 -34.49 4.74
C ASN A 43 45.41 -33.29 4.55
N MET A 44 45.19 -32.27 5.39
CA MET A 44 46.23 -31.83 6.34
C MET A 44 45.62 -31.25 7.63
N ALA A 45 46.29 -31.57 8.73
CA ALA A 45 45.81 -31.56 10.10
C ALA A 45 46.10 -30.25 10.86
N SER A 46 45.19 -29.95 11.79
CA SER A 46 45.33 -29.29 13.11
C SER A 46 46.38 -28.19 13.33
N LYS A 47 45.91 -27.07 13.90
CA LYS A 47 46.42 -26.48 15.15
C LYS A 47 45.47 -25.40 15.68
N ALA A 48 44.84 -25.69 16.82
CA ALA A 48 44.14 -24.72 17.64
C ALA A 48 45.14 -23.90 18.46
N TYR A 49 44.94 -22.59 18.55
CA TYR A 49 45.60 -21.72 19.53
C TYR A 49 44.56 -20.81 20.18
N LEU A 50 44.32 -21.07 21.47
CA LEU A 50 43.64 -20.19 22.40
C LEU A 50 44.59 -19.05 22.78
N TRP A 51 44.14 -17.81 22.65
CA TRP A 51 44.74 -16.66 23.34
C TRP A 51 43.64 -15.87 24.03
N SER A 52 43.58 -16.05 25.34
CA SER A 52 42.87 -15.19 26.28
C SER A 52 43.62 -13.86 26.36
N VAL A 53 42.94 -12.73 26.19
CA VAL A 53 43.52 -11.41 26.48
C VAL A 53 42.60 -10.69 27.46
N ALA A 54 43.09 -10.55 28.69
CA ALA A 54 42.49 -9.74 29.74
C ALA A 54 42.70 -8.25 29.41
N PHE A 55 41.63 -7.47 29.41
CA PHE A 55 41.72 -6.01 29.34
C PHE A 55 42.00 -5.44 30.73
N LEU A 56 43.21 -4.90 30.92
CA LEU A 56 43.51 -3.96 31.98
C LEU A 56 42.95 -2.59 31.62
N SER A 57 42.10 -2.06 32.49
CA SER A 57 41.61 -0.69 32.47
C SER A 57 42.71 0.27 32.92
N ALA A 58 43.20 1.10 31.99
CA ALA A 58 43.96 2.30 32.31
C ALA A 58 43.03 3.52 32.20
N PHE A 59 42.79 4.19 33.33
CA PHE A 59 42.11 5.48 33.38
C PHE A 59 43.03 6.56 32.82
N ALA A 60 42.62 7.17 31.70
CA ALA A 60 43.14 8.46 31.25
C ALA A 60 42.03 9.51 31.44
N VAL A 61 42.22 10.41 32.40
CA VAL A 61 41.36 11.57 32.62
C VAL A 61 41.70 12.61 31.56
N SER A 62 40.76 12.88 30.66
CA SER A 62 40.81 14.00 29.70
C SER A 62 39.65 14.94 30.00
N ASN A 63 39.96 16.14 30.50
CA ASN A 63 39.01 17.22 30.71
C ASN A 63 38.43 17.69 29.37
N GLY A 64 37.20 17.26 29.07
CA GLY A 64 36.42 17.69 27.91
C GLY A 64 35.45 18.81 28.27
N THR A 65 35.60 19.95 27.62
CA THR A 65 34.63 21.04 27.48
C THR A 65 33.21 20.55 27.14
N PRO A 66 32.13 21.20 27.62
CA PRO A 66 30.77 20.73 27.38
C PRO A 66 30.36 21.04 25.94
N THR A 67 30.44 20.04 25.06
CA THR A 67 29.70 20.03 23.79
C THR A 67 28.21 19.88 24.08
N THR A 68 27.43 20.86 23.66
CA THR A 68 25.97 20.79 23.55
C THR A 68 25.60 19.64 22.61
N THR A 69 25.27 18.48 23.19
CA THR A 69 24.66 17.37 22.46
C THR A 69 23.30 17.83 21.96
N ALA A 70 23.17 18.02 20.65
CA ALA A 70 21.88 18.16 20.00
C ALA A 70 21.02 16.92 20.35
N LEU A 71 19.81 17.16 20.84
CA LEU A 71 18.83 16.11 21.13
C LEU A 71 18.46 15.43 19.80
N THR A 72 19.08 14.29 19.52
CA THR A 72 18.66 13.39 18.44
C THR A 72 17.62 12.44 19.02
N TYR A 73 16.36 12.58 18.58
CA TYR A 73 15.29 11.65 18.94
C TYR A 73 15.37 10.39 18.07
N SER A 74 15.15 9.23 18.68
CA SER A 74 15.25 7.90 18.05
C SER A 74 14.22 7.72 16.93
N GLU A 75 14.60 7.03 15.84
CA GLU A 75 13.66 6.64 14.80
C GLU A 75 12.69 5.56 15.31
N PRO A 76 11.37 5.69 15.02
CA PRO A 76 10.40 4.68 15.42
C PRO A 76 10.51 3.43 14.54
N THR A 77 10.86 2.30 15.14
CA THR A 77 10.77 1.00 14.47
C THR A 77 9.35 0.44 14.68
N ALA A 78 8.57 0.35 13.60
CA ALA A 78 7.17 -0.08 13.63
C ALA A 78 6.97 -1.57 14.02
N THR A 79 8.04 -2.33 14.24
CA THR A 79 8.01 -3.79 14.46
C THR A 79 7.63 -4.21 15.88
N SER A 80 7.54 -3.28 16.84
CA SER A 80 7.04 -3.55 18.19
C SER A 80 6.66 -2.23 18.84
N ALA A 81 5.46 -1.73 18.58
CA ALA A 81 4.99 -0.52 19.23
C ALA A 81 4.88 -0.78 20.75
N SER A 82 5.86 -0.26 21.51
CA SER A 82 5.74 -0.08 22.95
C SER A 82 4.42 0.66 23.26
N PRO A 83 3.79 0.44 24.42
CA PRO A 83 2.57 1.16 24.82
C PRO A 83 2.76 2.69 24.87
N THR A 84 3.99 3.18 24.73
CA THR A 84 4.31 4.57 24.40
C THR A 84 5.30 4.56 23.24
N ALA A 85 4.85 4.92 22.04
CA ALA A 85 5.75 5.17 20.93
C ALA A 85 6.21 6.63 20.98
N SER A 86 7.50 6.87 20.69
CA SER A 86 7.95 8.23 20.36
C SER A 86 7.11 8.75 19.20
N GLY A 87 6.70 10.01 19.29
CA GLY A 87 5.91 10.61 18.21
C GLY A 87 6.66 10.52 16.88
N VAL A 88 5.90 10.41 15.79
CA VAL A 88 6.49 10.29 14.44
C VAL A 88 7.24 11.57 14.11
N SER A 89 8.54 11.46 13.87
CA SER A 89 9.42 12.58 13.53
C SER A 89 9.89 12.48 12.08
N VAL A 90 10.29 13.62 11.53
CA VAL A 90 10.89 13.78 10.20
C VAL A 90 12.18 14.59 10.32
N TYR A 91 12.95 14.66 9.24
CA TYR A 91 14.22 15.39 9.13
C TYR A 91 15.23 14.96 10.21
N LYS A 92 15.37 13.65 10.41
CA LYS A 92 16.24 13.04 11.42
C LYS A 92 15.92 13.51 12.84
N GLY A 93 14.63 13.51 13.20
CA GLY A 93 14.17 13.88 14.53
C GLY A 93 14.07 15.40 14.81
N LYS A 94 14.18 16.24 13.78
CA LYS A 94 14.21 17.72 13.95
C LYS A 94 12.85 18.39 13.81
N ALA A 95 11.84 17.66 13.34
CA ALA A 95 10.50 18.17 13.17
C ALA A 95 9.49 17.01 13.18
N TYR A 96 8.21 17.35 13.11
CA TYR A 96 7.13 16.44 12.77
C TYR A 96 6.15 17.10 11.82
N LEU A 97 5.34 16.28 11.14
CA LEU A 97 4.29 16.75 10.26
C LEU A 97 2.92 16.64 10.94
N THR A 98 2.10 17.67 10.76
CA THR A 98 0.66 17.61 11.04
C THR A 98 -0.11 17.62 9.73
N PHE A 99 -1.22 16.88 9.70
CA PHE A 99 -2.08 16.75 8.54
C PHE A 99 -3.47 17.27 8.87
N GLU A 100 -4.07 17.95 7.90
CA GLU A 100 -5.43 18.48 7.99
C GLU A 100 -6.09 18.35 6.63
N THR A 101 -7.23 17.69 6.56
CA THR A 101 -8.07 17.67 5.36
C THR A 101 -8.76 19.02 5.23
N ILE A 102 -8.72 19.60 4.03
CA ILE A 102 -9.41 20.85 3.72
C ILE A 102 -10.74 20.51 3.03
N PRO A 103 -11.88 20.59 3.73
CA PRO A 103 -13.15 20.11 3.20
C PRO A 103 -13.82 21.10 2.23
N GLY A 104 -14.87 20.64 1.59
CA GLY A 104 -15.75 21.45 0.74
C GLY A 104 -15.37 21.45 -0.74
N PHE A 105 -14.46 20.57 -1.15
CA PHE A 105 -14.09 20.40 -2.56
C PHE A 105 -14.65 19.12 -3.14
N PHE A 106 -14.84 18.10 -2.32
CA PHE A 106 -15.34 16.80 -2.75
C PHE A 106 -16.66 16.47 -2.04
N LEU A 107 -17.59 15.82 -2.72
CA LEU A 107 -18.85 15.35 -2.13
C LEU A 107 -18.59 14.44 -0.92
N GLN A 108 -17.47 13.70 -0.93
CA GLN A 108 -17.02 12.84 0.15
C GLN A 108 -16.66 13.60 1.44
N ASP A 109 -16.50 14.93 1.38
CA ASP A 109 -16.28 15.79 2.56
C ASP A 109 -17.59 16.03 3.36
N ASP A 110 -18.75 15.66 2.81
CA ASP A 110 -20.08 15.87 3.40
C ASP A 110 -20.63 14.57 4.03
N LEU A 111 -21.12 14.66 5.27
CA LEU A 111 -21.75 13.55 5.99
C LEU A 111 -23.04 13.04 5.32
N ALA A 112 -23.65 13.83 4.43
CA ALA A 112 -24.80 13.43 3.64
C ALA A 112 -24.44 12.45 2.50
N THR A 113 -23.17 12.38 2.10
CA THR A 113 -22.73 11.46 1.05
C THR A 113 -22.62 10.05 1.59
N VAL A 114 -23.43 9.13 1.03
CA VAL A 114 -23.50 7.73 1.47
C VAL A 114 -22.37 6.92 0.81
N PRO A 115 -21.36 6.44 1.56
CA PRO A 115 -20.18 5.81 0.95
C PRO A 115 -20.49 4.51 0.20
N SER A 116 -21.47 3.73 0.67
CA SER A 116 -21.80 2.41 0.10
C SER A 116 -22.40 2.45 -1.31
N THR A 117 -22.96 3.59 -1.72
CA THR A 117 -23.59 3.78 -3.03
C THR A 117 -22.91 4.87 -3.87
N PHE A 118 -21.82 5.45 -3.36
CA PHE A 118 -21.13 6.54 -4.04
C PHE A 118 -20.32 6.03 -5.25
N ASP A 119 -20.72 6.43 -6.47
CA ASP A 119 -19.95 6.18 -7.69
C ASP A 119 -19.11 7.41 -8.06
N TYR A 120 -17.82 7.34 -7.72
CA TYR A 120 -16.85 8.38 -8.06
C TYR A 120 -16.70 8.61 -9.57
N THR A 121 -16.95 7.59 -10.40
CA THR A 121 -16.85 7.68 -11.86
C THR A 121 -18.03 8.41 -12.49
N ALA A 122 -19.20 8.36 -11.84
CA ALA A 122 -20.40 9.07 -12.28
C ALA A 122 -20.46 10.52 -11.76
N THR A 123 -19.59 10.88 -10.81
CA THR A 123 -19.65 12.16 -10.08
C THR A 123 -18.39 13.01 -10.25
N ASN A 124 -17.59 12.76 -11.30
CA ASN A 124 -16.36 13.53 -11.54
C ASN A 124 -15.39 13.48 -10.34
N PHE A 125 -15.19 12.27 -9.77
CA PHE A 125 -14.51 12.00 -8.49
C PHE A 125 -15.17 12.64 -7.25
N GLY A 126 -16.37 13.19 -7.40
CA GLY A 126 -17.05 14.00 -6.40
C GLY A 126 -16.62 15.46 -6.37
N LEU A 127 -15.81 15.94 -7.32
CA LEU A 127 -15.43 17.35 -7.35
C LEU A 127 -16.67 18.24 -7.50
N ILE A 128 -16.92 19.09 -6.51
CA ILE A 128 -18.08 19.99 -6.45
C ILE A 128 -17.92 21.10 -7.49
N ASP A 129 -18.97 21.35 -8.28
CA ASP A 129 -19.03 22.53 -9.15
C ASP A 129 -19.22 23.80 -8.31
N ARG A 130 -18.21 24.66 -8.34
CA ARG A 130 -18.12 25.87 -7.52
C ARG A 130 -17.14 26.88 -8.10
N THR A 131 -17.24 28.10 -7.61
CA THR A 131 -16.22 29.14 -7.84
C THR A 131 -15.06 29.03 -6.86
N TYR A 132 -13.89 29.48 -7.32
CA TYR A 132 -12.66 29.61 -6.55
C TYR A 132 -12.20 31.07 -6.50
N PRO A 133 -11.49 31.50 -5.44
CA PRO A 133 -10.89 32.85 -5.38
C PRO A 133 -9.93 33.18 -6.53
N THR A 134 -9.42 32.17 -7.24
CA THR A 134 -8.55 32.30 -8.42
C THR A 134 -9.31 32.46 -9.72
N ASP A 135 -10.64 32.41 -9.70
CA ASP A 135 -11.42 32.56 -10.92
C ASP A 135 -11.45 34.00 -11.42
N ASP A 136 -11.25 34.15 -12.72
CA ASP A 136 -11.34 35.40 -13.46
C ASP A 136 -12.16 35.23 -14.75
N GLU A 137 -12.20 36.24 -15.62
CA GLU A 137 -12.92 36.15 -16.90
C GLU A 137 -12.45 34.99 -17.79
N SER A 138 -11.19 34.55 -17.64
CA SER A 138 -10.64 33.41 -18.40
C SER A 138 -11.13 32.06 -17.87
N SER A 139 -11.55 31.98 -16.60
CA SER A 139 -12.06 30.74 -15.99
C SER A 139 -13.33 30.21 -16.65
N ALA A 140 -14.10 31.06 -17.33
CA ALA A 140 -15.31 30.64 -18.05
C ALA A 140 -15.06 29.59 -19.16
N LYS A 141 -13.80 29.44 -19.60
CA LYS A 141 -13.40 28.47 -20.64
C LYS A 141 -12.76 27.20 -20.06
N LEU A 142 -12.66 27.10 -18.73
CA LEU A 142 -11.96 26.02 -18.05
C LEU A 142 -12.95 25.01 -17.48
N THR A 143 -12.51 23.76 -17.40
CA THR A 143 -13.24 22.74 -16.65
C THR A 143 -13.15 23.00 -15.15
N GLN A 144 -14.02 22.35 -14.38
CA GLN A 144 -13.98 22.45 -12.91
C GLN A 144 -12.64 21.98 -12.34
N TRP A 145 -12.05 20.93 -12.92
CA TRP A 145 -10.72 20.44 -12.52
C TRP A 145 -9.60 21.43 -12.83
N GLN A 146 -9.63 22.10 -13.98
CA GLN A 146 -8.62 23.13 -14.29
C GLN A 146 -8.68 24.30 -13.29
N ARG A 147 -9.89 24.72 -12.91
CA ARG A 147 -10.09 25.77 -11.91
C ARG A 147 -9.60 25.33 -10.53
N PHE A 148 -9.92 24.08 -10.14
CA PHE A 148 -9.42 23.49 -8.89
C PHE A 148 -7.89 23.41 -8.86
N ASN A 149 -7.25 22.94 -9.92
CA ASN A 149 -5.79 22.83 -9.99
C ASN A 149 -5.11 24.20 -9.86
N ARG A 150 -5.64 25.23 -10.54
CA ARG A 150 -5.15 26.63 -10.38
C ARG A 150 -5.29 27.12 -8.94
N TYR A 151 -6.36 26.74 -8.26
CA TYR A 151 -6.56 27.09 -6.87
C TYR A 151 -5.55 26.40 -5.94
N VAL A 152 -5.29 25.10 -6.13
CA VAL A 152 -4.24 24.37 -5.38
C VAL A 152 -2.86 24.98 -5.64
N ASP A 153 -2.53 25.31 -6.88
CA ASP A 153 -1.29 26.01 -7.22
C ASP A 153 -1.19 27.36 -6.50
N LYS A 154 -2.29 28.12 -6.41
CA LYS A 154 -2.32 29.39 -5.69
C LYS A 154 -2.12 29.21 -4.19
N LEU A 155 -2.68 28.15 -3.60
CA LEU A 155 -2.47 27.82 -2.18
C LEU A 155 -0.98 27.58 -1.90
N ASN A 156 -0.32 26.76 -2.72
CA ASN A 156 1.11 26.46 -2.57
C ASN A 156 2.01 27.68 -2.81
N HIS A 157 1.73 28.51 -3.82
CA HIS A 157 2.51 29.73 -4.03
C HIS A 157 2.29 30.81 -2.96
N GLY A 158 1.14 30.77 -2.29
CA GLY A 158 0.76 31.73 -1.25
C GLY A 158 1.12 31.31 0.18
N SER A 159 1.60 30.07 0.38
CA SER A 159 1.88 29.52 1.71
C SER A 159 3.30 29.85 2.18
N SER A 160 3.51 29.79 3.50
CA SER A 160 4.85 29.83 4.08
C SER A 160 5.61 28.53 3.80
N ARG A 161 6.95 28.56 3.86
CA ARG A 161 7.82 27.40 3.55
C ARG A 161 7.59 26.14 4.40
N ASN A 162 6.82 26.23 5.47
CA ASN A 162 6.48 25.12 6.35
C ASN A 162 5.06 24.58 6.11
N ILE A 163 4.34 25.11 5.12
CA ILE A 163 2.97 24.73 4.77
C ILE A 163 2.93 24.30 3.31
N GLU A 164 2.42 23.10 3.08
CA GLU A 164 2.22 22.53 1.75
C GLU A 164 0.78 22.04 1.62
N TYR A 165 0.22 22.16 0.42
CA TYR A 165 -1.08 21.61 0.06
C TYR A 165 -0.87 20.51 -0.96
N ARG A 166 -1.45 19.33 -0.69
CA ARG A 166 -1.34 18.16 -1.56
C ARG A 166 -2.71 17.57 -1.83
N LEU A 167 -2.91 17.08 -3.05
CA LEU A 167 -4.09 16.33 -3.45
C LEU A 167 -3.74 14.85 -3.48
N LEU A 168 -4.37 14.07 -2.60
CA LEU A 168 -4.18 12.62 -2.58
C LEU A 168 -5.35 11.94 -3.30
N PHE A 169 -5.06 10.98 -4.17
CA PHE A 169 -6.02 10.02 -4.69
C PHE A 169 -5.81 8.69 -3.99
N ILE A 170 -6.62 8.42 -2.96
CA ILE A 170 -6.51 7.21 -2.15
C ILE A 170 -7.45 6.15 -2.75
N GLY A 171 -6.89 5.07 -3.27
CA GLY A 171 -7.62 3.98 -3.90
C GLY A 171 -7.66 2.73 -3.02
N ARG A 172 -8.83 2.10 -2.89
CA ARG A 172 -8.93 0.72 -2.42
C ARG A 172 -8.71 -0.21 -3.61
N HIS A 173 -7.95 -1.30 -3.41
CA HIS A 173 -7.79 -2.33 -4.43
C HIS A 173 -9.14 -2.84 -4.96
N SER A 174 -9.15 -3.28 -6.21
CA SER A 174 -10.28 -3.98 -6.80
C SER A 174 -10.50 -5.35 -6.16
N GLU A 175 -11.63 -5.98 -6.44
CA GLU A 175 -11.99 -7.26 -5.82
C GLU A 175 -10.91 -8.34 -6.02
N GLY A 176 -10.38 -8.87 -4.91
CA GLY A 176 -9.51 -10.04 -4.89
C GLY A 176 -10.26 -11.31 -4.50
N PHE A 177 -9.65 -12.47 -4.70
CA PHE A 177 -10.28 -13.76 -4.36
C PHE A 177 -10.72 -13.87 -2.89
N HIS A 178 -9.99 -13.26 -1.95
CA HIS A 178 -10.42 -13.17 -0.55
C HIS A 178 -11.76 -12.43 -0.36
N ASN A 179 -12.03 -11.36 -1.14
CA ASN A 179 -13.30 -10.62 -1.03
C ASN A 179 -14.47 -11.45 -1.57
N ALA A 180 -14.23 -12.16 -2.67
CA ALA A 180 -15.22 -13.05 -3.25
C ALA A 180 -15.55 -14.20 -2.29
N GLU A 181 -14.53 -14.80 -1.66
CA GLU A 181 -14.73 -15.84 -0.67
C GLU A 181 -15.45 -15.31 0.57
N GLU A 182 -15.00 -14.20 1.16
CA GLU A 182 -15.68 -13.58 2.31
C GLU A 182 -17.16 -13.31 2.01
N SER A 183 -17.47 -12.81 0.80
CA SER A 183 -18.85 -12.57 0.38
C SER A 183 -19.66 -13.85 0.24
N PHE A 184 -19.03 -14.95 -0.17
CA PHE A 184 -19.66 -16.25 -0.35
C PHE A 184 -19.94 -16.96 0.98
N VAL A 185 -18.95 -16.98 1.89
CA VAL A 185 -19.05 -17.72 3.17
C VAL A 185 -19.61 -16.86 4.31
N GLY A 186 -19.58 -15.54 4.16
CA GLY A 186 -19.94 -14.56 5.17
C GLY A 186 -18.77 -14.24 6.12
N THR A 187 -18.65 -12.97 6.52
CA THR A 187 -17.60 -12.46 7.42
C THR A 187 -17.37 -13.31 8.67
N PRO A 188 -18.40 -13.86 9.36
CA PRO A 188 -18.13 -14.65 10.54
C PRO A 188 -17.46 -16.00 10.25
N ALA A 189 -17.81 -16.68 9.14
CA ALA A 189 -17.12 -17.90 8.73
C ALA A 189 -15.74 -17.61 8.14
N TRP A 190 -15.60 -16.46 7.48
CA TRP A 190 -14.32 -15.95 6.98
C TRP A 190 -13.31 -15.77 8.13
N ASN A 191 -13.64 -14.92 9.10
CA ASN A 191 -12.75 -14.57 10.22
C ASN A 191 -12.48 -15.71 11.20
N CYS A 192 -13.33 -16.75 11.23
CA CYS A 192 -13.18 -17.85 12.19
C CYS A 192 -12.55 -19.10 11.58
N TYR A 193 -12.33 -19.16 10.26
CA TYR A 193 -11.87 -20.39 9.61
C TYR A 193 -11.20 -20.12 8.27
N TRP A 194 -11.92 -19.53 7.31
CA TRP A 194 -11.46 -19.53 5.92
C TRP A 194 -10.27 -18.61 5.68
N ALA A 195 -10.22 -17.46 6.36
CA ALA A 195 -9.13 -16.50 6.22
C ALA A 195 -7.77 -17.07 6.66
N GLU A 196 -7.78 -18.11 7.51
CA GLU A 196 -6.60 -18.70 8.14
C GLU A 196 -5.99 -19.80 7.27
N LEU A 197 -6.72 -20.22 6.24
CA LEU A 197 -6.27 -21.13 5.20
C LEU A 197 -5.66 -20.34 4.04
N PRO A 198 -4.76 -20.94 3.24
CA PRO A 198 -4.23 -20.26 2.05
C PRO A 198 -5.23 -20.23 0.87
N GLY A 199 -6.28 -21.04 0.92
CA GLY A 199 -7.23 -21.25 -0.16
C GLY A 199 -8.09 -22.50 0.06
N ASN A 200 -8.94 -22.84 -0.90
CA ASN A 200 -9.78 -24.03 -0.90
C ASN A 200 -9.44 -25.03 -2.02
N GLY A 201 -8.26 -24.90 -2.63
CA GLY A 201 -7.82 -25.71 -3.77
C GLY A 201 -8.42 -25.29 -5.13
N THR A 202 -9.43 -24.42 -5.14
CA THR A 202 -9.98 -23.79 -6.35
C THR A 202 -9.57 -22.32 -6.47
N ALA A 203 -9.54 -21.61 -5.34
CA ALA A 203 -9.05 -20.24 -5.23
C ALA A 203 -7.96 -20.16 -4.17
N VAL A 204 -7.06 -19.18 -4.34
CA VAL A 204 -6.00 -18.83 -3.39
C VAL A 204 -6.33 -17.44 -2.84
N TRP A 205 -6.32 -17.32 -1.51
CA TRP A 205 -6.51 -16.05 -0.82
C TRP A 205 -5.40 -15.72 0.18
N GLU A 206 -4.31 -16.50 0.20
CA GLU A 206 -3.00 -15.98 0.64
C GLU A 206 -2.47 -15.02 -0.43
N ASP A 207 -2.06 -13.80 -0.03
CA ASP A 207 -1.69 -12.69 -0.94
C ASP A 207 -2.46 -12.67 -2.27
N PRO A 208 -3.80 -12.55 -2.24
CA PRO A 208 -4.65 -12.86 -3.38
C PRO A 208 -4.41 -11.91 -4.55
N SER A 209 -4.40 -12.48 -5.75
CA SER A 209 -4.65 -11.76 -7.00
C SER A 209 -6.10 -11.28 -7.11
N LEU A 210 -6.34 -10.39 -8.07
CA LEU A 210 -7.66 -9.92 -8.45
C LEU A 210 -8.50 -11.03 -9.09
N THR A 211 -9.81 -10.99 -8.86
CA THR A 211 -10.76 -11.78 -9.65
C THR A 211 -10.93 -11.17 -11.04
N SER A 212 -11.55 -11.89 -11.97
CA SER A 212 -11.94 -11.31 -13.28
C SER A 212 -12.83 -10.07 -13.11
N PHE A 213 -13.70 -10.07 -12.09
CA PHE A 213 -14.51 -8.90 -11.76
C PHE A 213 -13.66 -7.76 -11.21
N GLY A 214 -12.70 -8.05 -10.32
CA GLY A 214 -11.72 -7.08 -9.85
C GLY A 214 -10.93 -6.42 -10.98
N ILE A 215 -10.46 -7.19 -11.96
CA ILE A 215 -9.81 -6.63 -13.16
C ILE A 215 -10.75 -5.67 -13.90
N SER A 216 -12.04 -6.01 -14.04
CA SER A 216 -13.01 -5.11 -14.67
C SER A 216 -13.21 -3.79 -13.90
N GLN A 217 -13.12 -3.82 -12.57
CA GLN A 217 -13.17 -2.61 -11.73
C GLN A 217 -11.94 -1.73 -11.96
N ALA A 218 -10.74 -2.32 -12.01
CA ALA A 218 -9.51 -1.56 -12.28
C ALA A 218 -9.50 -0.97 -13.70
N VAL A 219 -10.01 -1.70 -14.70
CA VAL A 219 -10.19 -1.18 -16.06
C VAL A 219 -11.25 -0.07 -16.11
N LYS A 220 -12.32 -0.16 -15.31
CA LYS A 220 -13.29 0.95 -15.15
C LYS A 220 -12.57 2.20 -14.64
N ALA A 221 -11.71 2.07 -13.64
CA ALA A 221 -10.91 3.17 -13.11
C ALA A 221 -9.94 3.76 -14.16
N HIS A 222 -9.27 2.90 -14.95
CA HIS A 222 -8.40 3.33 -16.07
C HIS A 222 -9.16 4.18 -17.09
N ASN A 223 -10.29 3.67 -17.58
CA ASN A 223 -11.10 4.36 -18.58
C ASN A 223 -11.65 5.68 -18.02
N PHE A 224 -12.02 5.71 -16.74
CA PHE A 224 -12.42 6.94 -16.09
C PHE A 224 -11.27 7.94 -16.00
N TRP A 225 -10.09 7.55 -15.52
CA TRP A 225 -8.91 8.42 -15.51
C TRP A 225 -8.58 8.99 -16.88
N LYS A 226 -8.59 8.14 -17.92
CA LYS A 226 -8.41 8.57 -19.31
C LYS A 226 -9.42 9.65 -19.70
N HIS A 227 -10.70 9.42 -19.43
CA HIS A 227 -11.75 10.43 -19.68
C HIS A 227 -11.51 11.73 -18.89
N GLN A 228 -11.13 11.62 -17.61
CA GLN A 228 -10.85 12.79 -16.77
C GLN A 228 -9.68 13.62 -17.31
N ILE A 229 -8.64 12.97 -17.83
CA ILE A 229 -7.49 13.63 -18.45
C ILE A 229 -7.90 14.30 -19.77
N GLU A 230 -8.63 13.58 -20.62
CA GLU A 230 -8.98 14.04 -21.97
C GLU A 230 -10.08 15.10 -21.98
N ALA A 231 -11.16 14.89 -21.23
CA ALA A 231 -12.33 15.75 -21.23
C ALA A 231 -12.29 16.78 -20.10
N GLN A 232 -12.03 16.33 -18.87
CA GLN A 232 -12.02 17.21 -17.70
C GLN A 232 -10.69 17.94 -17.50
N LYS A 233 -9.65 17.61 -18.27
CA LYS A 233 -8.32 18.24 -18.17
C LYS A 233 -7.78 18.20 -16.74
N ILE A 234 -8.07 17.13 -16.00
CA ILE A 234 -7.48 16.88 -14.69
C ILE A 234 -5.96 16.78 -14.84
N THR A 235 -5.22 17.24 -13.85
CA THR A 235 -3.78 16.95 -13.75
C THR A 235 -3.65 15.55 -13.16
N ALA A 236 -2.98 14.66 -13.87
CA ALA A 236 -2.70 13.31 -13.39
C ALA A 236 -1.73 13.35 -12.19
N PRO A 237 -1.64 12.28 -11.38
CA PRO A 237 -0.68 12.22 -10.29
C PRO A 237 0.77 12.39 -10.75
N ASP A 238 1.54 13.14 -9.97
CA ASP A 238 2.98 13.34 -10.14
C ASP A 238 3.79 12.14 -9.63
N ALA A 239 3.24 11.44 -8.62
CA ALA A 239 3.82 10.26 -7.98
C ALA A 239 2.76 9.22 -7.61
N TYR A 240 3.21 7.97 -7.53
CA TYR A 240 2.37 6.80 -7.28
C TYR A 240 2.97 5.96 -6.15
N TYR A 241 2.18 5.65 -5.15
CA TYR A 241 2.55 4.77 -4.04
C TYR A 241 1.58 3.60 -3.96
N VAL A 242 2.10 2.42 -3.61
CA VAL A 242 1.32 1.19 -3.62
C VAL A 242 1.71 0.25 -2.49
N SER A 243 0.72 -0.44 -1.94
CA SER A 243 0.93 -1.56 -1.03
C SER A 243 1.65 -2.73 -1.72
N PRO A 244 2.50 -3.50 -1.02
CA PRO A 244 3.19 -4.65 -1.60
C PRO A 244 2.31 -5.88 -1.85
N LEU A 245 1.02 -5.87 -1.45
CA LEU A 245 0.12 -7.00 -1.63
C LEU A 245 -0.38 -7.09 -3.08
N ALA A 246 -0.42 -8.30 -3.64
CA ALA A 246 -0.62 -8.56 -5.07
C ALA A 246 -1.83 -7.82 -5.67
N ARG A 247 -2.99 -7.91 -5.00
CA ARG A 247 -4.21 -7.16 -5.37
C ARG A 247 -4.02 -5.64 -5.55
N CYS A 248 -3.19 -4.99 -4.74
CA CYS A 248 -2.90 -3.56 -4.89
C CYS A 248 -1.97 -3.30 -6.07
N LEU A 249 -0.95 -4.14 -6.26
CA LEU A 249 -0.02 -4.05 -7.39
C LEU A 249 -0.78 -4.24 -8.71
N GLU A 250 -1.63 -5.25 -8.81
CA GLU A 250 -2.48 -5.52 -9.97
C GLU A 250 -3.48 -4.39 -10.22
N THR A 251 -4.13 -3.87 -9.17
CA THR A 251 -5.07 -2.74 -9.29
C THR A 251 -4.37 -1.49 -9.82
N ALA A 252 -3.23 -1.12 -9.23
CA ALA A 252 -2.47 0.05 -9.64
C ALA A 252 -2.00 -0.08 -11.09
N ASN A 253 -1.47 -1.24 -11.46
CA ASN A 253 -1.02 -1.51 -12.82
C ASN A 253 -2.17 -1.39 -13.83
N ALA A 254 -3.28 -2.09 -13.60
CA ALA A 254 -4.44 -2.05 -14.50
C ALA A 254 -5.09 -0.65 -14.56
N THR A 255 -5.02 0.14 -13.49
CA THR A 255 -5.58 1.50 -13.45
C THR A 255 -4.73 2.50 -14.23
N TYR A 256 -3.41 2.48 -14.06
CA TYR A 256 -2.55 3.60 -14.48
C TYR A 256 -1.58 3.28 -15.62
N PHE A 257 -1.24 2.01 -15.84
CA PHE A 257 -0.30 1.64 -16.89
C PHE A 257 -0.81 2.07 -18.27
N GLY A 258 0.05 2.73 -19.05
CA GLY A 258 -0.28 3.19 -20.39
C GLY A 258 -1.20 4.42 -20.47
N LEU A 259 -1.54 5.06 -19.34
CA LEU A 259 -2.26 6.34 -19.38
C LEU A 259 -1.38 7.44 -19.97
N GLU A 260 -1.81 8.01 -21.09
CA GLU A 260 -1.18 9.18 -21.68
C GLU A 260 -1.70 10.46 -21.03
N HIS A 261 -0.80 11.32 -20.55
CA HIS A 261 -1.17 12.63 -20.05
C HIS A 261 -0.05 13.66 -20.25
N ARG A 262 -0.42 14.95 -20.15
CA ARG A 262 0.57 16.03 -20.09
C ARG A 262 1.42 15.81 -18.84
N GLY A 263 2.74 15.77 -19.04
CA GLY A 263 3.69 15.53 -17.95
C GLY A 263 4.14 14.09 -17.79
N ALA A 264 3.57 13.10 -18.50
CA ALA A 264 3.96 11.69 -18.37
C ALA A 264 5.47 11.42 -18.59
N ALA A 265 6.15 12.24 -19.39
CA ALA A 265 7.61 12.14 -19.57
C ALA A 265 8.41 12.59 -18.33
N ARG A 266 7.84 13.47 -17.49
CA ARG A 266 8.47 13.96 -16.24
C ARG A 266 7.97 13.19 -15.01
N HIS A 267 6.72 12.74 -15.07
CA HIS A 267 6.01 12.01 -14.02
C HIS A 267 5.48 10.70 -14.61
N PRO A 268 6.36 9.76 -15.00
CA PRO A 268 5.93 8.48 -15.54
C PRO A 268 5.25 7.65 -14.45
N PHE A 269 4.38 6.73 -14.86
CA PHE A 269 3.83 5.73 -13.95
C PHE A 269 4.92 4.74 -13.54
N ILE A 270 5.65 5.08 -12.47
CA ILE A 270 6.64 4.24 -11.82
C ILE A 270 6.34 4.26 -10.31
N PRO A 271 5.49 3.34 -9.83
CA PRO A 271 5.12 3.28 -8.43
C PRO A 271 6.29 3.03 -7.49
N THR A 272 6.19 3.59 -6.29
CA THR A 272 7.02 3.20 -5.15
C THR A 272 6.22 2.31 -4.21
N ILE A 273 6.72 1.10 -3.99
CA ILE A 273 6.15 0.09 -3.09
C ILE A 273 6.55 0.43 -1.65
N LYS A 274 5.55 0.59 -0.78
CA LYS A 274 5.72 0.95 0.64
C LYS A 274 5.17 -0.17 1.52
N GLU A 275 6.02 -0.80 2.33
CA GLU A 275 5.63 -1.91 3.22
C GLU A 275 4.44 -1.53 4.09
N TRP A 276 4.41 -0.30 4.57
CA TRP A 276 3.42 0.16 5.51
C TRP A 276 2.10 0.63 4.91
N LEU A 277 1.91 0.53 3.58
CA LEU A 277 0.60 0.72 2.92
C LEU A 277 -0.26 -0.55 2.88
N ARG A 278 0.15 -1.63 3.54
CA ARG A 278 -0.63 -2.88 3.72
C ARG A 278 -1.96 -2.65 4.42
N GLU A 279 -2.90 -3.58 4.24
CA GLU A 279 -4.13 -3.68 5.04
C GLU A 279 -3.80 -3.74 6.53
N SER A 280 -4.80 -3.68 7.41
CA SER A 280 -4.65 -4.18 8.77
C SER A 280 -3.92 -5.53 8.71
N ILE A 281 -2.86 -5.69 9.50
CA ILE A 281 -2.10 -6.94 9.48
C ILE A 281 -2.73 -7.83 10.55
N SER A 282 -3.62 -8.74 10.15
CA SER A 282 -4.26 -9.69 11.07
C SER A 282 -3.63 -11.08 10.99
N ILE A 283 -4.29 -12.08 11.61
CA ILE A 283 -3.94 -13.49 11.44
C ILE A 283 -4.30 -14.04 10.05
N HIS A 284 -5.04 -13.29 9.25
CA HIS A 284 -5.55 -13.74 7.95
C HIS A 284 -4.40 -13.89 6.94
N THR A 285 -4.42 -14.97 6.17
CA THR A 285 -3.38 -15.25 5.15
C THR A 285 -3.38 -14.22 4.02
N CYS A 286 -4.51 -13.55 3.77
CA CYS A 286 -4.59 -12.48 2.77
C CYS A 286 -3.73 -11.26 3.10
N ASP A 287 -3.28 -11.14 4.35
CA ASP A 287 -2.42 -10.06 4.79
C ASP A 287 -0.94 -10.41 4.66
N ARG A 288 -0.58 -11.69 4.49
CA ARG A 288 0.80 -12.16 4.31
C ARG A 288 1.30 -11.84 2.90
N ARG A 289 2.29 -10.96 2.74
CA ARG A 289 2.76 -10.55 1.40
C ARG A 289 3.71 -11.55 0.75
N SER A 290 3.77 -11.49 -0.57
CA SER A 290 4.81 -12.15 -1.38
C SER A 290 6.20 -11.57 -1.09
N SER A 291 7.23 -12.32 -1.49
CA SER A 291 8.63 -11.88 -1.33
C SER A 291 8.95 -10.68 -2.22
N LYS A 292 9.99 -9.91 -1.84
CA LYS A 292 10.51 -8.83 -2.67
C LYS A 292 10.93 -9.32 -4.05
N SER A 293 11.57 -10.49 -4.14
CA SER A 293 11.95 -11.09 -5.42
C SER A 293 10.74 -11.39 -6.30
N TRP A 294 9.65 -11.90 -5.73
CA TRP A 294 8.41 -12.11 -6.49
C TRP A 294 7.87 -10.79 -7.04
N ILE A 295 7.81 -9.74 -6.22
CA ILE A 295 7.33 -8.43 -6.66
C ILE A 295 8.24 -7.85 -7.76
N ALA A 296 9.56 -7.94 -7.58
CA ALA A 296 10.54 -7.43 -8.55
C ALA A 296 10.48 -8.16 -9.90
N VAL A 297 10.16 -9.46 -9.92
CA VAL A 297 9.96 -10.20 -11.16
C VAL A 297 8.68 -9.78 -11.88
N ASN A 298 7.60 -9.51 -11.14
CA ASN A 298 6.31 -9.14 -11.72
C ASN A 298 6.21 -7.65 -12.10
N TYR A 299 6.97 -6.78 -11.41
CA TYR A 299 6.96 -5.32 -11.59
C TYR A 299 8.39 -4.76 -11.61
N PRO A 300 9.21 -5.11 -12.62
CA PRO A 300 10.66 -4.87 -12.61
C PRO A 300 11.05 -3.39 -12.60
N ASP A 301 10.21 -2.51 -13.14
CA ASP A 301 10.50 -1.08 -13.23
C ASP A 301 10.09 -0.31 -11.96
N TRP A 302 9.42 -0.97 -11.00
CA TRP A 302 8.86 -0.30 -9.83
C TRP A 302 9.90 -0.15 -8.73
N ASN A 303 9.80 0.95 -7.97
CA ASN A 303 10.74 1.24 -6.89
C ASN A 303 10.28 0.54 -5.61
N PHE A 304 11.24 0.03 -4.83
CA PHE A 304 11.00 -0.37 -3.44
C PHE A 304 11.49 0.73 -2.52
N GLU A 305 10.82 0.93 -1.39
CA GLU A 305 11.42 1.72 -0.32
C GLU A 305 12.76 1.11 0.13
N PRO A 306 13.73 1.93 0.60
CA PRO A 306 15.08 1.44 0.92
C PRO A 306 15.13 0.31 1.95
N SER A 307 14.21 0.31 2.91
CA SER A 307 14.13 -0.67 4.02
C SER A 307 13.33 -1.94 3.67
N PHE A 308 12.87 -2.10 2.43
CA PHE A 308 11.99 -3.21 2.06
C PHE A 308 12.70 -4.58 2.15
N SER A 309 12.23 -5.44 3.05
CA SER A 309 12.80 -6.77 3.33
C SER A 309 12.42 -7.80 2.28
N GLU A 310 13.26 -8.83 2.11
CA GLU A 310 12.96 -9.92 1.17
C GLU A 310 11.68 -10.66 1.56
N LEU A 311 11.67 -11.25 2.75
CA LEU A 311 10.53 -11.96 3.30
C LEU A 311 9.60 -11.01 4.09
N ASP A 312 8.36 -11.44 4.23
CA ASP A 312 7.39 -10.78 5.10
C ASP A 312 7.78 -10.95 6.58
N GLY A 313 8.26 -9.87 7.18
CA GLY A 313 8.64 -9.84 8.60
C GLY A 313 7.54 -9.32 9.53
N GLN A 314 6.38 -8.93 9.00
CA GLN A 314 5.33 -8.27 9.80
C GLN A 314 4.16 -9.21 10.10
N TRP A 315 3.89 -10.16 9.20
CA TRP A 315 2.84 -11.14 9.40
C TRP A 315 3.37 -12.41 10.06
N ASN A 316 2.73 -12.86 11.14
CA ASN A 316 3.10 -14.08 11.86
C ASN A 316 1.93 -15.07 12.05
N GLY A 317 0.72 -14.73 11.58
CA GLY A 317 -0.48 -15.55 11.73
C GLY A 317 -0.97 -15.72 13.18
N ILE A 318 -0.44 -14.96 14.14
CA ILE A 318 -0.76 -15.09 15.57
C ILE A 318 -1.36 -13.79 16.11
N THR A 319 -0.78 -12.65 15.75
CA THR A 319 -1.15 -11.35 16.28
C THR A 319 -1.75 -10.47 15.20
N SER A 320 -2.75 -9.70 15.58
CA SER A 320 -3.45 -8.74 14.76
C SER A 320 -3.23 -7.31 15.23
N GLU A 321 -3.02 -6.42 14.27
CA GLU A 321 -2.79 -5.00 14.49
C GLU A 321 -4.06 -4.32 15.02
N THR A 322 -3.91 -3.54 16.10
CA THR A 322 -5.03 -2.73 16.61
C THR A 322 -5.24 -1.50 15.75
N SER A 323 -6.46 -0.94 15.78
CA SER A 323 -6.79 0.30 15.08
C SER A 323 -5.86 1.47 15.43
N SER A 324 -5.44 1.59 16.71
CA SER A 324 -4.47 2.61 17.14
C SER A 324 -3.05 2.37 16.60
N ALA A 325 -2.62 1.10 16.50
CA ALA A 325 -1.33 0.75 15.90
C ALA A 325 -1.35 1.00 14.39
N GLN A 326 -2.45 0.65 13.70
CA GLN A 326 -2.62 0.94 12.28
C GLN A 326 -2.61 2.45 12.02
N ALA A 327 -3.31 3.26 12.82
CA ALA A 327 -3.30 4.72 12.67
C ALA A 327 -1.88 5.30 12.85
N TYR A 328 -1.13 4.79 13.83
CA TYR A 328 0.28 5.15 14.00
C TYR A 328 1.12 4.77 12.77
N ARG A 329 0.97 3.54 12.27
CA ARG A 329 1.65 3.06 11.05
C ARG A 329 1.30 3.89 9.82
N MET A 330 0.03 4.25 9.62
CA MET A 330 -0.40 5.15 8.54
C MET A 330 0.26 6.53 8.68
N LYS A 331 0.37 7.07 9.90
CA LYS A 331 1.09 8.33 10.13
C LYS A 331 2.58 8.21 9.80
N VAL A 332 3.23 7.09 10.12
CA VAL A 332 4.63 6.83 9.77
C VAL A 332 4.82 6.85 8.26
N VAL A 333 4.04 6.08 7.51
CA VAL A 333 4.20 6.00 6.05
C VAL A 333 3.86 7.31 5.34
N LEU A 334 2.83 8.04 5.80
CA LEU A 334 2.51 9.37 5.25
C LEU A 334 3.62 10.38 5.56
N SER A 335 4.21 10.34 6.76
CA SER A 335 5.31 11.24 7.13
C SER A 335 6.54 10.98 6.28
N ASP A 336 6.87 9.71 6.05
CA ASP A 336 7.97 9.31 5.18
C ASP A 336 7.74 9.71 3.71
N ILE A 337 6.53 9.49 3.17
CA ILE A 337 6.18 9.93 1.82
C ILE A 337 6.34 11.46 1.69
N PHE A 338 5.77 12.23 2.62
CA PHE A 338 5.77 13.69 2.51
C PHE A 338 7.12 14.34 2.83
N GLU A 339 7.97 13.69 3.63
CA GLU A 339 9.35 14.12 3.82
C GLU A 339 10.20 13.94 2.55
N ASN A 340 9.98 12.85 1.81
CA ASN A 340 10.87 12.44 0.71
C ASN A 340 10.33 12.75 -0.70
N ASP A 341 9.08 13.18 -0.81
CA ASP A 341 8.44 13.55 -2.07
C ASP A 341 7.88 14.96 -1.98
N GLN A 342 8.04 15.74 -3.05
CA GLN A 342 7.56 17.12 -3.19
C GLN A 342 6.39 17.24 -4.19
N SER A 343 5.88 16.11 -4.66
CA SER A 343 4.73 16.00 -5.55
C SER A 343 3.49 16.66 -4.93
N THR A 344 2.76 17.41 -5.76
CA THR A 344 1.52 18.07 -5.32
C THR A 344 0.35 17.11 -5.44
N ILE A 345 0.33 16.27 -6.48
CA ILE A 345 -0.73 15.29 -6.71
C ILE A 345 -0.15 13.88 -6.58
N ILE A 346 -0.68 13.10 -5.64
CA ILE A 346 -0.14 11.79 -5.29
C ILE A 346 -1.26 10.75 -5.37
N SER A 347 -1.01 9.60 -6.01
CA SER A 347 -1.89 8.44 -5.93
C SER A 347 -1.37 7.45 -4.89
N ILE A 348 -2.26 6.89 -4.07
CA ILE A 348 -1.97 5.85 -3.09
C ILE A 348 -2.95 4.69 -3.31
N THR A 349 -2.46 3.54 -3.80
CA THR A 349 -3.28 2.32 -3.94
C THR A 349 -3.06 1.39 -2.75
N THR A 350 -4.12 1.18 -1.96
CA THR A 350 -4.09 0.47 -0.68
C THR A 350 -5.39 -0.33 -0.47
N HIS A 351 -5.78 -0.56 0.78
CA HIS A 351 -6.86 -1.47 1.20
C HIS A 351 -7.96 -0.73 1.94
N SER A 352 -9.03 -1.43 2.32
CA SER A 352 -10.17 -0.82 3.01
C SER A 352 -9.82 -0.24 4.37
N GLY A 353 -9.21 -1.02 5.26
CA GLY A 353 -8.85 -0.58 6.60
C GLY A 353 -7.75 0.47 6.56
N ALA A 354 -6.73 0.25 5.72
CA ALA A 354 -5.66 1.20 5.48
C ALA A 354 -6.16 2.55 4.93
N ALA A 355 -7.02 2.57 3.91
CA ALA A 355 -7.60 3.82 3.39
C ALA A 355 -8.42 4.55 4.47
N ARG A 356 -9.25 3.84 5.22
CA ARG A 356 -10.02 4.42 6.33
C ARG A 356 -9.11 5.02 7.40
N SER A 357 -8.03 4.33 7.74
CA SER A 357 -7.04 4.78 8.72
C SER A 357 -6.26 6.00 8.22
N ILE A 358 -5.86 6.02 6.94
CA ILE A 358 -5.27 7.19 6.27
C ILE A 358 -6.20 8.39 6.38
N LEU A 359 -7.47 8.25 5.97
CA LEU A 359 -8.46 9.34 6.05
C LEU A 359 -8.61 9.87 7.48
N SER A 360 -8.65 8.97 8.47
CA SER A 360 -8.69 9.36 9.88
C SER A 360 -7.44 10.13 10.32
N VAL A 361 -6.25 9.70 9.90
CA VAL A 361 -4.97 10.38 10.22
C VAL A 361 -4.88 11.75 9.55
N LEU A 362 -5.48 11.91 8.37
CA LEU A 362 -5.59 13.17 7.66
C LEU A 362 -6.69 14.09 8.22
N GLY A 363 -7.49 13.63 9.20
CA GLY A 363 -8.59 14.41 9.76
C GLY A 363 -9.81 14.53 8.85
N HIS A 364 -9.96 13.65 7.87
CA HIS A 364 -11.17 13.55 7.04
C HIS A 364 -12.32 12.90 7.85
N ILE A 365 -13.57 13.17 7.48
CA ILE A 365 -14.73 12.48 8.05
C ILE A 365 -14.69 10.97 7.75
N PRO A 366 -15.37 10.10 8.51
CA PRO A 366 -15.39 8.67 8.19
C PRO A 366 -15.97 8.41 6.79
N PHE A 367 -15.19 7.80 5.92
CA PHE A 367 -15.63 7.41 4.58
C PHE A 367 -15.05 6.02 4.23
N SER A 368 -15.93 5.09 3.85
CA SER A 368 -15.54 3.72 3.47
C SER A 368 -15.50 3.58 1.96
N LEU A 369 -14.45 2.96 1.43
CA LEU A 369 -14.32 2.69 0.00
C LEU A 369 -14.82 1.29 -0.35
N VAL A 370 -15.68 1.17 -1.37
CA VAL A 370 -15.95 -0.11 -2.03
C VAL A 370 -14.74 -0.56 -2.85
N THR A 371 -14.67 -1.84 -3.25
CA THR A 371 -13.55 -2.36 -4.04
C THR A 371 -13.39 -1.56 -5.35
N GLY A 372 -12.15 -1.16 -5.66
CA GLY A 372 -11.81 -0.36 -6.84
C GLY A 372 -12.23 1.11 -6.78
N ALA A 373 -12.73 1.60 -5.63
CA ALA A 373 -13.07 3.02 -5.46
C ALA A 373 -11.85 3.87 -5.14
N ILE A 374 -11.86 5.12 -5.60
CA ILE A 374 -10.81 6.12 -5.40
C ILE A 374 -11.45 7.39 -4.81
N ILE A 375 -10.88 7.90 -3.72
CA ILE A 375 -11.28 9.17 -3.09
C ILE A 375 -10.16 10.22 -3.26
N PRO A 376 -10.46 11.39 -3.84
CA PRO A 376 -9.58 12.54 -3.75
C PRO A 376 -9.69 13.21 -2.37
N THR A 377 -8.58 13.67 -1.82
CA THR A 377 -8.56 14.39 -0.55
C THR A 377 -7.53 15.50 -0.64
N LEU A 378 -7.99 16.76 -0.58
CA LEU A 378 -7.09 17.91 -0.46
C LEU A 378 -6.65 18.04 1.00
N ILE A 379 -5.34 18.02 1.22
CA ILE A 379 -4.77 18.13 2.55
C ILE A 379 -3.82 19.32 2.65
N LYS A 380 -3.71 19.84 3.86
CA LYS A 380 -2.66 20.74 4.29
C LYS A 380 -1.70 19.97 5.18
N ILE A 381 -0.42 20.09 4.88
CA ILE A 381 0.68 19.56 5.65
C ILE A 381 1.37 20.75 6.30
N THR A 382 1.63 20.67 7.61
CA THR A 382 2.44 21.67 8.32
C THR A 382 3.66 20.99 8.95
N THR A 383 4.85 21.49 8.60
CA THR A 383 6.09 21.10 9.28
C THR A 383 6.23 21.89 10.57
N VAL A 384 6.29 21.19 11.70
CA VAL A 384 6.47 21.78 13.03
C VAL A 384 7.87 21.43 13.54
N ARG A 385 8.70 22.44 13.81
CA ARG A 385 10.10 22.29 14.25
C ARG A 385 10.21 22.20 15.77
N GLU A 386 9.47 21.28 16.35
CA GLU A 386 9.43 21.00 17.79
C GLU A 386 9.49 19.48 18.01
N PRO A 387 9.80 19.00 19.23
CA PRO A 387 9.69 17.57 19.53
C PRO A 387 8.25 17.07 19.27
N PRO A 388 8.07 15.92 18.61
CA PRO A 388 6.73 15.41 18.35
C PRO A 388 6.05 15.03 19.67
N PRO A 389 4.72 15.26 19.78
CA PRO A 389 3.98 14.78 20.93
C PRO A 389 4.05 13.24 21.00
N PRO A 390 4.16 12.65 22.20
CA PRO A 390 4.15 11.20 22.36
C PRO A 390 2.84 10.63 21.80
N THR A 391 2.93 9.47 21.14
CA THR A 391 1.76 8.78 20.62
C THR A 391 1.57 7.47 21.39
N VAL A 392 0.38 7.28 21.94
CA VAL A 392 0.02 6.06 22.66
C VAL A 392 -0.69 5.13 21.69
N THR A 393 -0.18 3.90 21.58
CA THR A 393 -0.77 2.84 20.77
C THR A 393 -1.07 1.63 21.65
N GLN A 394 -2.14 0.91 21.34
CA GLN A 394 -2.43 -0.38 21.94
C GLN A 394 -1.53 -1.47 21.32
N PRO A 395 -1.05 -2.43 22.13
CA PRO A 395 -0.29 -3.56 21.61
C PRO A 395 -1.15 -4.39 20.67
N TRP A 396 -0.51 -5.13 19.77
CA TRP A 396 -1.19 -6.09 18.92
C TRP A 396 -1.84 -7.20 19.76
N THR A 397 -2.94 -7.74 19.28
CA THR A 397 -3.77 -8.70 20.03
C THR A 397 -3.82 -10.04 19.31
N THR A 398 -3.96 -11.15 20.02
CA THR A 398 -4.23 -12.45 19.39
C THR A 398 -5.69 -12.54 18.97
N GLU A 399 -5.96 -13.24 17.86
CA GLU A 399 -7.32 -13.56 17.42
C GLU A 399 -7.59 -15.06 17.54
N ALA A 400 -8.84 -15.41 17.82
CA ALA A 400 -9.26 -16.78 18.05
C ALA A 400 -9.94 -17.34 16.78
N TRP A 401 -9.60 -18.56 16.39
CA TRP A 401 -10.14 -19.21 15.20
C TRP A 401 -10.41 -20.71 15.41
N CYS A 402 -11.15 -21.32 14.49
CA CYS A 402 -11.59 -22.71 14.55
C CYS A 402 -10.70 -23.60 13.68
N THR A 403 -10.18 -24.71 14.22
CA THR A 403 -9.30 -25.62 13.46
C THR A 403 -10.04 -26.75 12.75
N ASN A 404 -11.31 -26.97 13.09
CA ASN A 404 -12.07 -28.15 12.68
C ASN A 404 -13.22 -27.84 11.70
N GLY A 405 -13.22 -26.65 11.11
CA GLY A 405 -14.21 -26.22 10.13
C GLY A 405 -14.85 -24.87 10.46
N PRO A 406 -15.74 -24.38 9.57
CA PRO A 406 -16.51 -23.16 9.80
C PRO A 406 -17.31 -23.22 11.11
N PRO A 407 -17.57 -22.06 11.75
CA PRO A 407 -18.33 -22.00 12.99
C PRO A 407 -19.81 -22.37 12.80
N VAL A 408 -20.42 -22.94 13.84
CA VAL A 408 -21.87 -23.32 13.85
C VAL A 408 -22.75 -22.08 14.02
N ALA A 409 -22.26 -21.11 14.78
CA ALA A 409 -22.82 -19.79 14.97
C ALA A 409 -21.68 -18.85 15.41
N SER A 410 -21.84 -17.57 15.13
CA SER A 410 -20.81 -16.58 15.43
C SER A 410 -21.46 -15.22 15.56
N VAL A 411 -21.18 -14.55 16.67
CA VAL A 411 -21.59 -13.18 16.94
C VAL A 411 -20.32 -12.35 17.00
N SER A 412 -20.28 -11.22 16.28
CA SER A 412 -19.13 -10.33 16.06
C SER A 412 -17.91 -10.59 16.95
N GLY A 413 -16.91 -11.29 16.39
CA GLY A 413 -15.59 -11.47 17.02
C GLY A 413 -15.47 -12.63 18.02
N THR A 414 -16.52 -13.42 18.23
CA THR A 414 -16.43 -14.66 19.04
C THR A 414 -16.72 -15.89 18.19
N CYS A 415 -15.69 -16.72 17.98
CA CYS A 415 -15.80 -17.96 17.21
C CYS A 415 -16.35 -19.11 18.06
N THR A 416 -17.48 -19.69 17.64
CA THR A 416 -18.03 -20.93 18.24
C THR A 416 -17.83 -22.09 17.28
N CYS A 417 -16.81 -22.89 17.52
CA CYS A 417 -16.40 -23.94 16.60
C CYS A 417 -17.33 -25.16 16.65
N SER A 418 -17.34 -25.90 15.54
CA SER A 418 -18.16 -27.10 15.39
C SER A 418 -17.77 -28.21 16.36
N GLY A 419 -18.71 -29.11 16.67
CA GLY A 419 -18.41 -30.34 17.43
C GLY A 419 -17.86 -30.13 18.85
N GLY A 420 -18.09 -28.97 19.48
CA GLY A 420 -17.61 -28.68 20.83
C GLY A 420 -16.11 -28.39 20.93
N VAL A 421 -15.43 -28.18 19.79
CA VAL A 421 -14.02 -27.78 19.77
C VAL A 421 -13.90 -26.34 20.27
N LEU A 422 -12.88 -26.07 21.10
CA LEU A 422 -12.60 -24.71 21.54
C LEU A 422 -11.79 -23.97 20.47
N PRO A 423 -12.06 -22.68 20.22
CA PRO A 423 -11.22 -21.88 19.34
C PRO A 423 -9.82 -21.73 19.93
N ILE A 424 -8.82 -21.60 19.07
CA ILE A 424 -7.41 -21.43 19.47
C ILE A 424 -6.88 -20.06 19.06
N THR A 425 -5.85 -19.59 19.76
CA THR A 425 -5.14 -18.33 19.49
C THR A 425 -3.70 -18.56 19.00
N ALA A 426 -3.43 -19.75 18.46
CA ALA A 426 -2.12 -20.13 17.94
C ALA A 426 -2.10 -20.08 16.41
N SER A 427 -0.90 -19.90 15.84
CA SER A 427 -0.68 -19.76 14.40
C SER A 427 -1.27 -20.97 13.65
N PRO A 428 -2.05 -20.77 12.57
CA PRO A 428 -2.21 -21.82 11.58
C PRO A 428 -0.79 -22.17 11.12
N ILE A 429 -0.37 -23.43 11.26
CA ILE A 429 0.99 -23.83 10.90
C ILE A 429 1.19 -23.51 9.42
N ILE A 430 1.93 -22.44 9.09
CA ILE A 430 2.25 -22.12 7.70
C ILE A 430 3.76 -22.29 7.47
N SER A 431 4.08 -23.06 6.43
CA SER A 431 5.43 -23.19 5.89
C SER A 431 6.00 -21.82 5.51
N PRO A 432 7.33 -21.62 5.59
CA PRO A 432 7.98 -20.46 4.96
C PRO A 432 7.57 -20.35 3.49
N ARG A 433 7.33 -19.12 3.02
CA ARG A 433 6.99 -18.78 1.63
C ARG A 433 8.19 -18.16 0.94
#